data_AF-A0A817WP54-F1
#
_entry.id   AF-A0A817WP54-F1
#
_cell.length_a   1.000
_cell.length_b   1.000
_cell.length_c   1.000
_cell.angle_alpha   90.00
_cell.angle_beta   90.00
_cell.angle_gamma   90.00
#
_symmetry.space_group_name_H-M   'P 1'
#
loop_
_entity.id
_entity.type
_entity.pdbx_description
1 polymer ?
#
loop_
_entity_poly.entity_id
_entity_poly.type
_entity_poly.pdbx_seq_one_letter_code
_entity_poly.pdbx_strand_id
1 'polypeptide(L)'
;MSTTYVDFVNATLNNNLTIIASLPTTITSTMPVWIRILILVCMVLIDISVFLGNLLVICAFFRTRRLQTVTNYFIASLAFADALVAMFVLPFSIYYYQRDRSWKLGLILCDLWVSSDVLLCTSSILNLTCISVDRYMAITRPLTYTAYRSKFLARVMILLVWIVSVVITCPPIFGWRDSNRQHTV
;
A
#
# COMPACT_ATOMS: atom_id res chain seq x y z
N MET A 1 53.55 -3.96 -42.60
CA MET A 1 53.71 -3.61 -41.17
C MET A 1 52.38 -3.22 -40.51
N SER A 2 51.37 -2.78 -41.28
CA SER A 2 50.06 -2.35 -40.76
C SER A 2 49.09 -3.50 -40.45
N THR A 3 49.18 -4.63 -41.15
CA THR A 3 48.27 -5.79 -40.97
C THR A 3 48.48 -6.50 -39.64
N THR A 4 49.73 -6.72 -39.23
CA THR A 4 50.07 -7.37 -37.95
C THR A 4 49.64 -6.59 -36.70
N TYR A 5 49.59 -5.25 -36.79
CA TYR A 5 49.10 -4.40 -35.70
C TYR A 5 47.58 -4.52 -35.53
N VAL A 6 46.84 -4.53 -36.64
CA VAL A 6 45.38 -4.66 -36.63
C VAL A 6 44.96 -6.03 -36.07
N ASP A 7 45.68 -7.10 -36.43
CA ASP A 7 45.40 -8.44 -35.92
C ASP A 7 45.66 -8.56 -34.41
N PHE A 8 46.73 -7.93 -33.91
CA PHE A 8 47.02 -7.88 -32.47
C PHE A 8 45.94 -7.11 -31.69
N VAL A 9 45.50 -5.96 -32.22
CA VAL A 9 44.42 -5.17 -31.62
C VAL A 9 43.10 -5.96 -31.61
N ASN A 10 42.74 -6.62 -32.71
CA ASN A 10 41.54 -7.46 -32.79
C ASN A 10 41.59 -8.64 -31.82
N ALA A 11 42.73 -9.33 -31.71
CA ALA A 11 42.90 -10.43 -30.76
C ALA A 11 42.74 -9.96 -29.30
N THR A 12 43.28 -8.79 -28.97
CA THR A 12 43.19 -8.22 -27.62
C THR A 12 41.75 -7.75 -27.30
N LEU A 13 41.06 -7.16 -28.27
CA LEU A 13 39.65 -6.77 -28.16
C LEU A 13 38.74 -7.98 -27.96
N ASN A 14 38.94 -9.04 -28.75
CA ASN A 14 38.19 -10.28 -28.63
C ASN A 14 38.40 -10.95 -27.27
N ASN A 15 39.64 -10.94 -26.76
CA ASN A 15 39.95 -11.48 -25.43
C ASN A 15 39.31 -10.65 -24.29
N ASN A 16 39.26 -9.32 -24.40
CA ASN A 16 38.56 -8.51 -23.41
C ASN A 16 37.04 -8.70 -23.46
N LEU A 17 36.47 -8.86 -24.66
CA LEU A 17 35.04 -9.14 -24.83
C LEU A 17 34.67 -10.53 -24.28
N THR A 18 35.50 -11.54 -24.48
CA THR A 18 35.30 -12.87 -23.87
C THR A 18 35.51 -12.82 -22.36
N ILE A 19 36.44 -12.03 -21.84
CA ILE A 19 36.60 -11.79 -20.39
C ILE A 19 35.34 -11.11 -19.82
N ILE A 20 34.76 -10.11 -20.50
CA ILE A 20 33.52 -9.45 -20.05
C ILE A 20 32.30 -10.39 -20.19
N ALA A 21 32.25 -11.24 -21.23
CA ALA A 21 31.20 -12.23 -21.42
C ALA A 21 31.32 -13.44 -20.46
N SER A 22 32.53 -13.73 -20.00
CA SER A 22 32.83 -14.75 -18.98
C SER A 22 32.84 -14.19 -17.56
N LEU A 23 32.82 -12.85 -17.41
CA LEU A 23 32.53 -12.22 -16.14
C LEU A 23 31.16 -12.75 -15.75
N PRO A 24 31.04 -13.45 -14.62
CA PRO A 24 29.76 -14.00 -14.23
C PRO A 24 28.77 -12.83 -14.24
N THR A 25 27.68 -12.99 -14.97
CA THR A 25 26.50 -12.11 -14.89
C THR A 25 25.95 -12.01 -13.45
N THR A 26 26.58 -12.67 -12.48
CA THR A 26 26.46 -12.59 -11.02
C THR A 26 26.77 -11.22 -10.40
N ILE A 27 27.21 -10.19 -11.15
CA ILE A 27 27.16 -8.79 -10.65
C ILE A 27 25.81 -8.12 -10.97
N THR A 28 24.91 -8.79 -11.69
CA THR A 28 23.49 -8.46 -11.54
C THR A 28 23.09 -8.90 -10.13
N SER A 29 22.74 -7.94 -9.27
CA SER A 29 22.26 -8.19 -7.90
C SER A 29 20.92 -8.93 -7.93
N THR A 30 20.90 -10.20 -8.35
CA THR A 30 19.77 -11.09 -8.14
C THR A 30 19.75 -11.41 -6.66
N MET A 31 18.77 -10.85 -5.94
CA MET A 31 18.56 -11.15 -4.53
C MET A 31 18.61 -12.67 -4.30
N PRO A 32 19.40 -13.18 -3.35
CA PRO A 32 19.45 -14.59 -3.03
C PRO A 32 18.05 -15.16 -2.80
N VAL A 33 17.77 -16.35 -3.36
CA VAL A 33 16.43 -16.97 -3.34
C VAL A 33 15.91 -17.12 -1.90
N TRP A 34 16.78 -17.46 -0.96
CA TRP A 34 16.42 -17.60 0.45
C TRP A 34 15.98 -16.26 1.08
N ILE A 35 16.57 -15.12 0.69
CA ILE A 35 16.13 -13.79 1.14
C ILE A 35 14.72 -13.50 0.61
N ARG A 36 14.47 -13.80 -0.68
CA ARG A 36 13.16 -13.59 -1.29
C ARG A 36 12.07 -14.43 -0.63
N ILE A 37 12.36 -15.71 -0.33
CA ILE A 37 11.44 -16.60 0.39
C ILE A 37 11.19 -16.07 1.81
N LEU A 38 12.24 -15.65 2.52
CA LEU A 38 12.12 -15.10 3.86
C LEU A 38 11.22 -13.85 3.88
N ILE A 39 11.46 -12.90 2.97
CA ILE A 39 10.63 -11.68 2.85
C ILE A 39 9.17 -12.03 2.57
N LEU A 40 8.92 -12.98 1.65
CA LEU A 40 7.56 -13.39 1.32
C LEU A 40 6.83 -14.01 2.51
N VAL A 41 7.49 -14.91 3.24
CA VAL A 41 6.94 -15.51 4.46
C VAL A 41 6.64 -14.42 5.50
N CYS A 42 7.58 -13.50 5.74
CA CYS A 42 7.38 -12.39 6.67
C CYS A 42 6.21 -11.50 6.25
N MET A 43 6.09 -11.14 4.97
CA MET A 43 4.99 -10.32 4.47
C MET A 43 3.63 -11.01 4.67
N VAL A 44 3.52 -12.29 4.33
CA VAL A 44 2.27 -13.07 4.53
C VAL A 44 1.90 -13.17 6.01
N LEU A 45 2.88 -13.41 6.89
CA LEU A 45 2.63 -13.47 8.34
C LEU A 45 2.16 -12.13 8.90
N ILE A 46 2.77 -11.03 8.46
CA ILE A 46 2.36 -9.68 8.84
C ILE A 46 0.94 -9.41 8.34
N ASP A 47 0.65 -9.73 7.08
CA ASP A 47 -0.66 -9.52 6.47
C ASP A 47 -1.78 -10.25 7.23
N ILE A 48 -1.58 -11.54 7.53
CA ILE A 48 -2.50 -12.33 8.36
C ILE A 48 -2.67 -11.69 9.75
N SER A 49 -1.58 -11.23 10.36
CA SER A 49 -1.62 -10.62 11.70
C SER A 49 -2.40 -9.30 11.69
N VAL A 50 -2.19 -8.45 10.68
CA VAL A 50 -2.92 -7.19 10.50
C VAL A 50 -4.41 -7.46 10.27
N PHE A 51 -4.74 -8.42 9.40
CA PHE A 51 -6.12 -8.77 9.12
C PHE A 51 -6.84 -9.30 10.36
N LEU A 52 -6.26 -10.30 11.04
CA LEU A 52 -6.86 -10.90 12.23
C LEU A 52 -6.97 -9.89 13.39
N GLY A 53 -5.93 -9.10 13.62
CA GLY A 53 -5.92 -8.08 14.67
C GLY A 53 -7.04 -7.06 14.50
N ASN A 54 -7.18 -6.51 13.29
CA ASN A 54 -8.23 -5.54 12.99
C ASN A 54 -9.63 -6.17 12.98
N LEU A 55 -9.77 -7.40 12.50
CA LEU A 55 -11.04 -8.11 12.56
C LEU A 55 -11.50 -8.36 14.01
N LEU A 56 -10.58 -8.69 14.91
CA LEU A 56 -10.87 -8.83 16.34
C LEU A 56 -11.36 -7.51 16.96
N VAL A 57 -10.76 -6.38 16.60
CA VAL A 57 -11.21 -5.04 17.04
C VAL A 57 -12.65 -4.77 16.58
N ILE A 58 -12.95 -5.05 15.31
CA ILE A 58 -14.29 -4.88 14.73
C ILE A 58 -15.29 -5.82 15.45
N CYS A 59 -14.93 -7.09 15.64
CA CYS A 59 -15.79 -8.06 16.33
C CYS A 59 -16.06 -7.66 17.78
N ALA A 60 -15.04 -7.20 18.51
CA ALA A 60 -15.18 -6.73 19.89
C ALA A 60 -16.12 -5.52 19.99
N PHE A 61 -16.02 -4.59 19.03
CA PHE A 61 -16.88 -3.42 18.93
C PHE A 61 -18.36 -3.79 18.73
N PHE A 62 -18.66 -4.75 17.85
CA PHE A 62 -20.03 -5.21 17.63
C PHE A 62 -20.59 -6.03 18.80
N ARG A 63 -19.75 -6.84 19.45
CA ARG A 63 -20.18 -7.73 20.53
C ARG A 63 -20.46 -6.99 21.84
N THR A 64 -19.80 -5.88 22.09
CA THR A 64 -19.88 -5.18 23.39
C THR A 64 -20.52 -3.80 23.26
N ARG A 65 -21.79 -3.68 23.64
CA ARG A 65 -22.50 -2.37 23.62
C ARG A 65 -21.85 -1.30 24.50
N ARG A 66 -21.19 -1.70 25.59
CA ARG A 66 -20.43 -0.79 26.47
C ARG A 66 -19.24 -0.13 25.77
N LEU A 67 -18.69 -0.76 24.72
CA LEU A 67 -17.59 -0.23 23.91
C LEU A 67 -18.07 0.69 22.78
N GLN A 68 -19.38 0.90 22.57
CA GLN A 68 -19.90 1.73 21.49
C GLN A 68 -19.96 3.22 21.86
N THR A 69 -18.79 3.79 22.14
CA THR A 69 -18.59 5.24 22.38
C THR A 69 -18.21 5.95 21.08
N VAL A 70 -18.41 7.27 20.99
CA VAL A 70 -18.09 8.07 19.78
C VAL A 70 -16.64 7.86 19.32
N THR A 71 -15.69 7.84 20.25
CA THR A 71 -14.27 7.59 19.93
C THR A 71 -14.04 6.18 19.38
N ASN A 72 -14.75 5.18 19.92
CA ASN A 72 -14.61 3.81 19.47
C ASN A 72 -15.25 3.55 18.09
N TYR A 73 -16.18 4.39 17.64
CA TYR A 73 -16.64 4.36 16.24
C TYR A 73 -15.52 4.73 15.27
N PHE A 74 -14.70 5.74 15.60
CA PHE A 74 -13.54 6.08 14.76
C PHE A 74 -12.48 4.97 14.77
N ILE A 75 -12.23 4.36 15.92
CA ILE A 75 -11.34 3.20 16.03
C ILE A 75 -11.86 2.03 15.18
N ALA A 76 -13.17 1.76 15.20
CA ALA A 76 -13.78 0.74 14.37
C ALA A 76 -13.68 1.07 12.87
N SER A 77 -13.82 2.34 12.48
CA SER A 77 -13.62 2.79 11.10
C SER A 77 -12.16 2.62 10.64
N LEU A 78 -11.21 2.94 11.52
CA LEU A 78 -9.78 2.72 11.25
C LEU A 78 -9.47 1.23 11.09
N ALA A 79 -9.95 0.39 12.01
CA ALA A 79 -9.79 -1.06 11.91
C ALA A 79 -10.42 -1.64 10.63
N PHE A 80 -11.55 -1.09 10.19
CA PHE A 80 -12.17 -1.47 8.93
C PHE A 80 -11.30 -1.08 7.72
N ALA A 81 -10.72 0.12 7.70
CA ALA A 81 -9.78 0.53 6.65
C ALA A 81 -8.53 -0.38 6.62
N ASP A 82 -7.94 -0.66 7.77
CA ASP A 82 -6.74 -1.50 7.86
C ASP A 82 -7.02 -2.96 7.48
N ALA A 83 -8.21 -3.49 7.81
CA ALA A 83 -8.64 -4.80 7.35
C ALA A 83 -8.81 -4.86 5.82
N LEU A 84 -9.28 -3.78 5.19
CA LEU A 84 -9.35 -3.68 3.73
C LEU A 84 -7.97 -3.57 3.08
N VAL A 85 -7.00 -2.89 3.71
CA VAL A 85 -5.60 -2.84 3.26
C VAL A 85 -5.03 -4.26 3.24
N ALA A 86 -5.22 -5.02 4.32
CA ALA A 86 -4.77 -6.41 4.40
C ALA A 86 -5.51 -7.34 3.41
N MET A 87 -6.78 -7.09 3.13
CA MET A 87 -7.54 -7.92 2.20
C MET A 87 -7.19 -7.67 0.73
N PHE A 88 -6.92 -6.42 0.35
CA PHE A 88 -6.75 -6.04 -1.05
C PHE A 88 -5.34 -5.54 -1.35
N VAL A 89 -4.87 -4.51 -0.64
CA VAL A 89 -3.62 -3.82 -0.99
C VAL A 89 -2.40 -4.73 -0.79
N LEU A 90 -2.31 -5.44 0.34
CA LEU A 90 -1.16 -6.28 0.66
C LEU A 90 -1.02 -7.51 -0.26
N PRO A 91 -2.09 -8.28 -0.57
CA PRO A 91 -2.00 -9.40 -1.50
C PRO A 91 -1.59 -8.99 -2.92
N PHE A 92 -2.14 -7.89 -3.45
CA PHE A 92 -1.72 -7.36 -4.76
C PHE A 92 -0.28 -6.85 -4.76
N SER A 93 0.18 -6.30 -3.64
CA SER A 93 1.58 -5.92 -3.44
C SER A 93 2.51 -7.14 -3.49
N ILE A 94 2.17 -8.22 -2.77
CA ILE A 94 2.94 -9.48 -2.81
C ILE A 94 3.01 -10.03 -4.23
N TYR A 95 1.88 -10.06 -4.95
CA TYR A 95 1.84 -10.48 -6.35
C TYR A 95 2.78 -9.64 -7.23
N TYR A 96 2.73 -8.32 -7.09
CA TYR A 96 3.57 -7.38 -7.85
C TYR A 96 5.06 -7.60 -7.57
N TYR A 97 5.46 -7.75 -6.31
CA TYR A 97 6.86 -8.02 -5.95
C TYR A 97 7.32 -9.40 -6.42
N GLN A 98 6.45 -10.41 -6.38
CA GLN A 98 6.78 -11.76 -6.83
C GLN A 98 6.98 -11.84 -8.35
N ARG A 99 6.36 -10.94 -9.10
CA ARG A 99 6.51 -10.82 -10.56
C ARG A 99 7.59 -9.81 -10.97
N ASP A 100 8.61 -9.61 -10.14
CA ASP A 100 9.72 -8.70 -10.43
C ASP A 100 9.25 -7.27 -10.78
N ARG A 101 8.20 -6.81 -10.07
CA ARG A 101 7.56 -5.51 -10.29
C ARG A 101 6.89 -5.39 -11.67
N SER A 102 6.49 -6.52 -12.26
CA SER A 102 5.67 -6.60 -13.47
C SER A 102 4.21 -6.85 -13.09
N TRP A 103 3.32 -5.97 -13.52
CA TRP A 103 1.88 -6.12 -13.32
C TRP A 103 1.24 -6.78 -14.55
N LYS A 104 0.55 -7.91 -14.38
CA LYS A 104 -0.06 -8.67 -15.51
C LYS A 104 -1.57 -8.90 -15.38
N LEU A 105 -2.21 -8.30 -14.38
CA LEU A 105 -3.65 -8.46 -14.13
C LEU A 105 -4.51 -7.43 -14.90
N GLY A 106 -3.90 -6.66 -15.81
CA GLY A 106 -4.57 -5.65 -16.63
C GLY A 106 -4.63 -4.26 -15.97
N LEU A 107 -4.91 -3.24 -16.78
CA LEU A 107 -4.86 -1.83 -16.36
C LEU A 107 -5.89 -1.48 -15.29
N ILE A 108 -7.12 -1.98 -15.43
CA ILE A 108 -8.23 -1.68 -14.51
C ILE A 108 -7.87 -2.10 -13.07
N LEU A 109 -7.32 -3.31 -12.90
CA LEU A 109 -6.93 -3.80 -11.58
C LEU A 109 -5.69 -3.07 -11.04
N CYS A 110 -4.77 -2.62 -11.90
CA CYS A 110 -3.63 -1.80 -11.50
C CYS A 110 -4.09 -0.46 -10.92
N ASP A 111 -4.96 0.23 -11.65
CA ASP A 111 -5.50 1.52 -11.23
C ASP A 111 -6.38 1.37 -9.99
N LEU A 112 -7.16 0.29 -9.88
CA LEU A 112 -7.94 0.00 -8.68
C LEU A 112 -7.03 -0.26 -7.46
N TRP A 113 -5.96 -1.04 -7.62
CA TRP A 113 -5.00 -1.34 -6.55
C TRP A 113 -4.32 -0.06 -6.05
N VAL A 114 -3.76 0.75 -6.96
CA VAL A 114 -3.11 2.02 -6.61
C VAL A 114 -4.10 3.01 -6.00
N SER A 115 -5.30 3.13 -6.55
CA SER A 115 -6.32 4.05 -6.03
C SER A 115 -6.81 3.62 -4.65
N SER A 116 -6.95 2.31 -4.42
CA SER A 116 -7.36 1.73 -3.14
C SER A 116 -6.30 1.95 -2.06
N ASP A 117 -5.01 1.77 -2.38
CA ASP A 117 -3.90 2.07 -1.47
C ASP A 117 -3.93 3.52 -0.98
N VAL A 118 -4.06 4.48 -1.91
CA VAL A 118 -4.16 5.90 -1.57
C VAL A 118 -5.44 6.20 -0.79
N LEU A 119 -6.57 5.57 -1.14
CA LEU A 119 -7.87 5.82 -0.50
C LEU A 119 -7.84 5.38 0.94
N LEU A 120 -7.33 4.17 1.18
CA LEU A 120 -7.27 3.59 2.51
C LEU A 120 -6.27 4.32 3.39
N CYS A 121 -5.10 4.70 2.87
CA CYS A 121 -4.15 5.56 3.59
C CYS A 121 -4.78 6.91 3.96
N THR A 122 -5.47 7.55 3.02
CA THR A 122 -6.15 8.84 3.25
C THR A 122 -7.26 8.69 4.31
N SER A 123 -8.05 7.62 4.23
CA SER A 123 -9.10 7.30 5.21
C SER A 123 -8.51 7.12 6.60
N SER A 124 -7.39 6.40 6.74
CA SER A 124 -6.73 6.19 8.04
C SER A 124 -6.23 7.51 8.65
N ILE A 125 -5.59 8.38 7.85
CA ILE A 125 -5.13 9.71 8.31
C ILE A 125 -6.30 10.58 8.77
N LEU A 126 -7.38 10.64 7.97
CA LEU A 126 -8.55 11.44 8.29
C LEU A 126 -9.30 10.92 9.53
N ASN A 127 -9.38 9.60 9.71
CA ASN A 127 -9.93 8.99 10.93
C ASN A 127 -9.08 9.35 12.17
N LEU A 128 -7.75 9.27 12.08
CA LEU A 128 -6.84 9.69 13.17
C LEU A 128 -6.96 11.19 13.50
N THR A 129 -7.14 12.01 12.46
CA THR A 129 -7.36 13.45 12.61
C THR A 129 -8.68 13.71 13.33
N CYS A 130 -9.76 13.01 12.93
CA CYS A 130 -11.05 13.11 13.61
C CYS A 130 -10.97 12.68 15.08
N ILE A 131 -10.23 11.61 15.40
CA ILE A 131 -9.97 11.18 16.79
C ILE A 131 -9.27 12.30 17.57
N SER A 132 -8.27 12.94 16.96
CA SER A 132 -7.51 14.03 17.58
C SER A 132 -8.40 15.26 17.85
N VAL A 133 -9.24 15.63 16.88
CA VAL A 133 -10.22 16.72 17.03
C VAL A 133 -11.26 16.40 18.09
N ASP A 134 -11.78 15.16 18.12
CA ASP A 134 -12.72 14.68 19.15
C ASP A 134 -12.12 14.85 20.55
N ARG A 135 -10.86 14.45 20.73
CA ARG A 135 -10.13 14.60 21.99
C ARG A 135 -9.87 16.07 22.35
N TYR A 136 -9.47 16.89 21.38
CA TYR A 136 -9.23 18.31 21.58
C TYR A 136 -10.49 19.04 22.05
N MET A 137 -11.64 18.77 21.43
CA MET A 137 -12.93 19.37 21.81
C MET A 137 -13.40 18.90 23.19
N ALA A 138 -13.14 17.64 23.55
CA ALA A 138 -13.45 17.11 24.87
C ALA A 138 -12.70 17.83 26.00
N ILE A 139 -11.43 18.19 25.75
CA ILE A 139 -10.56 18.86 26.73
C ILE A 139 -10.92 20.35 26.85
N THR A 140 -11.12 21.03 25.72
CA THR A 140 -11.27 22.49 25.71
C THR A 140 -12.68 22.98 26.05
N ARG A 141 -13.73 22.18 25.80
CA ARG A 141 -15.13 22.61 25.99
C ARG A 141 -15.99 21.55 26.68
N PRO A 142 -15.69 21.15 27.93
CA PRO A 142 -16.31 19.99 28.58
C PRO A 142 -17.86 20.07 28.71
N LEU A 143 -18.41 21.25 29.00
CA LEU A 143 -19.87 21.45 29.21
C LEU A 143 -20.65 21.43 27.89
N THR A 144 -20.14 22.10 26.84
CA THR A 144 -20.79 22.13 25.52
C THR A 144 -20.60 20.81 24.79
N TYR A 145 -19.41 20.21 24.89
CA TYR A 145 -19.07 18.98 24.20
C TYR A 145 -19.90 17.77 24.63
N THR A 146 -20.25 17.69 25.92
CA THR A 146 -21.11 16.61 26.45
C THR A 146 -22.53 16.66 25.87
N ALA A 147 -23.05 17.86 25.57
CA ALA A 147 -24.38 18.04 24.99
C ALA A 147 -24.45 17.67 23.49
N TYR A 148 -23.34 17.78 22.74
CA TYR A 148 -23.27 17.50 21.30
C TYR A 148 -22.76 16.09 20.96
N ARG A 149 -22.35 15.29 21.96
CA ARG A 149 -21.78 13.93 21.81
C ARG A 149 -22.84 12.91 21.37
N SER A 150 -23.29 12.96 20.13
CA SER A 150 -24.20 11.96 19.55
C SER A 150 -23.45 10.90 18.74
N LYS A 151 -23.83 9.62 18.92
CA LYS A 151 -23.38 8.50 18.06
C LYS A 151 -23.75 8.72 16.59
N PHE A 152 -24.79 9.53 16.32
CA PHE A 152 -25.18 9.91 14.97
C PHE A 152 -24.10 10.78 14.31
N LEU A 153 -23.59 11.80 15.01
CA LEU A 153 -22.53 12.68 14.51
C LEU A 153 -21.25 11.89 14.19
N ALA A 154 -20.87 10.94 15.05
CA ALA A 154 -19.72 10.08 14.79
C ALA A 154 -19.84 9.30 13.46
N ARG A 155 -21.02 8.74 13.19
CA ARG A 155 -21.30 8.03 11.92
C ARG A 155 -21.26 8.97 10.73
N VAL A 156 -21.80 10.19 10.86
CA VAL A 156 -21.75 11.21 9.80
C VAL A 156 -20.30 11.61 9.51
N MET A 157 -19.48 11.85 10.54
CA MET A 157 -18.06 12.18 10.37
C MET A 157 -17.29 11.07 9.65
N ILE A 158 -17.52 9.81 10.05
CA ILE A 158 -16.92 8.66 9.35
C ILE A 158 -17.34 8.64 7.89
N LEU A 159 -18.63 8.78 7.60
CA LEU A 159 -19.13 8.81 6.22
C LEU A 159 -18.49 9.94 5.40
N LEU A 160 -18.33 11.13 5.99
CA LEU A 160 -17.61 12.23 5.35
C LEU A 160 -16.14 11.90 5.09
N VAL A 161 -15.45 11.25 6.03
CA VAL A 161 -14.07 10.80 5.83
C VAL A 161 -13.98 9.87 4.61
N TRP A 162 -14.87 8.89 4.50
CA TRP A 162 -14.89 7.98 3.36
C TRP A 162 -15.16 8.70 2.03
N ILE A 163 -16.12 9.63 2.01
CA ILE A 163 -16.42 10.42 0.82
C ILE A 163 -15.21 11.28 0.41
N VAL A 164 -14.60 12.00 1.35
CA VAL A 164 -13.44 12.86 1.07
C VAL A 164 -12.26 12.04 0.54
N SER A 165 -11.99 10.87 1.14
CA SER A 165 -10.96 9.96 0.65
C SER A 165 -11.22 9.52 -0.79
N VAL A 166 -12.45 9.14 -1.12
CA VAL A 166 -12.83 8.77 -2.50
C VAL A 166 -12.61 9.93 -3.46
N VAL A 167 -13.04 11.15 -3.10
CA VAL A 167 -12.86 12.33 -3.94
C VAL A 167 -11.39 12.62 -4.22
N ILE A 168 -10.53 12.46 -3.22
CA ILE A 168 -9.07 12.65 -3.36
C ILE A 168 -8.45 11.58 -4.26
N THR A 169 -8.98 10.36 -4.29
CA THR A 169 -8.44 9.23 -5.07
C THR A 169 -9.11 8.95 -6.40
N CYS A 170 -10.17 9.68 -6.73
CA CYS A 170 -10.79 9.69 -8.06
C CYS A 170 -9.88 10.16 -9.22
N PRO A 171 -8.94 11.13 -9.08
CA PRO A 171 -8.17 11.65 -10.22
C PRO A 171 -7.38 10.60 -11.03
N PRO A 172 -6.74 9.59 -10.41
CA PRO A 172 -6.16 8.44 -11.12
C PRO A 172 -7.17 7.65 -11.98
N ILE A 173 -8.43 7.54 -11.55
CA ILE A 173 -9.47 6.70 -12.18
C ILE A 173 -10.09 7.42 -13.39
N PHE A 174 -10.20 8.75 -13.35
CA PHE A 174 -10.81 9.55 -14.43
C PHE A 174 -9.84 9.97 -15.55
N GLY A 175 -8.62 9.43 -15.58
CA GLY A 175 -7.82 9.45 -16.80
C GLY A 175 -6.91 10.66 -16.99
N TRP A 176 -6.35 11.26 -15.92
CA TRP A 176 -5.21 12.19 -16.07
C TRP A 176 -3.90 11.48 -16.51
N ARG A 177 -3.95 10.19 -16.88
CA ARG A 177 -2.75 9.40 -17.15
C ARG A 177 -2.35 9.44 -18.63
N ASP A 178 -1.09 9.80 -18.88
CA ASP A 178 -0.44 9.76 -20.19
C ASP A 178 -0.67 8.43 -20.92
N SER A 179 -1.05 8.51 -22.20
CA SER A 179 -1.32 7.36 -23.09
C SER A 179 -0.12 6.41 -23.28
N ASN A 180 1.08 6.80 -22.86
CA ASN A 180 2.32 6.03 -23.01
C ASN A 180 2.41 4.78 -22.10
N ARG A 181 1.52 4.60 -21.12
CA ARG A 181 1.50 3.38 -20.27
C ARG A 181 0.78 2.18 -20.90
N GLN A 182 0.02 2.35 -21.99
CA GLN A 182 -0.69 1.21 -22.60
C GLN A 182 0.23 0.19 -23.28
N HIS A 183 1.50 0.54 -23.54
CA HIS A 183 2.50 -0.34 -24.17
C HIS A 183 3.50 -0.97 -23.18
N THR A 184 3.40 -0.70 -21.88
CA THR A 184 4.41 -1.12 -20.87
C THR A 184 3.87 -2.05 -19.78
N VAL A 185 2.63 -2.55 -19.92
CA VAL A 185 2.00 -3.51 -18.99
C VAL A 185 1.80 -4.86 -19.64
#